data_AF-A0AAW2JH03-F1
#
_entry.id   AF-A0AAW2JH03-F1
#
_cell.length_a   1.000
_cell.length_b   1.000
_cell.length_c   1.000
_cell.angle_alpha   90.00
_cell.angle_beta   90.00
_cell.angle_gamma   90.00
#
_symmetry.space_group_name_H-M   'P 1'
#
loop_
_entity.id
_entity.type
_entity.pdbx_description
1 polymer ?
#
loop_
_entity_poly.entity_id
_entity_poly.type
_entity_poly.pdbx_seq_one_letter_code
_entity_poly.pdbx_strand_id
1 'polypeptide(L)'
;MAGEVVFSGPCKAPTTTVEIQGHLLANIDPSTYTSGAWIMVQRVDNVVLTGGGIINGEGKFDWKYADGVSPLAVSLLFQEVGNSKAHNLKFVDSMGFHIEVMGSHDIDLRNLTITAPADSPYTDGVHLTNSINVNVTDSVIATGDDCVSIGHGNQNIIVARITCGPGHGICVGNLGKHADEKNLKGVTVSNCILTGTTNGARIKTYHDSPQITASDIVFQDIQMNNVQNPIMIDQHFNSTATTAQSKVKISNARFVNIKGTSASAVAVSLSCSSAAPCEGIELADIDLKPAGSTGPLTSACSNAKTVLKGTQIPQVPLIVSRFFSGIKLATS
;
A
#
# COMPACT_ATOMS: atom_id res chain seq x y z
N MET A 1 15.55 -12.03 -24.11
CA MET A 1 16.04 -10.96 -23.21
C MET A 1 15.85 -9.64 -23.92
N ALA A 2 15.28 -8.65 -23.23
CA ALA A 2 15.11 -7.29 -23.71
C ALA A 2 15.73 -6.34 -22.68
N GLY A 3 16.49 -5.36 -23.15
CA GLY A 3 17.00 -4.28 -22.29
C GLY A 3 15.93 -3.24 -21.99
N GLU A 4 16.35 -2.11 -21.43
CA GLU A 4 15.51 -0.94 -21.17
C GLU A 4 14.73 -0.49 -22.42
N VAL A 5 13.44 -0.20 -22.26
CA VAL A 5 12.54 0.31 -23.29
C VAL A 5 11.78 1.51 -22.76
N VAL A 6 11.83 2.61 -23.51
CA VAL A 6 11.19 3.87 -23.14
C VAL A 6 10.20 4.30 -24.22
N PHE A 7 8.92 4.32 -23.85
CA PHE A 7 7.83 4.91 -24.62
C PHE A 7 7.61 6.34 -24.14
N SER A 8 8.22 7.32 -24.82
CA SER A 8 8.09 8.74 -24.46
C SER A 8 7.14 9.46 -25.41
N GLY A 9 6.27 10.29 -24.84
CA GLY A 9 5.44 11.22 -25.59
C GLY A 9 6.11 12.59 -25.82
N PRO A 10 5.32 13.54 -26.37
CA PRO A 10 3.91 13.37 -26.73
C PRO A 10 3.72 12.49 -27.98
N CYS A 11 2.60 11.77 -28.05
CA CYS A 11 2.18 11.00 -29.23
C CYS A 11 1.02 11.70 -29.95
N LYS A 12 1.00 11.65 -31.29
CA LYS A 12 -0.11 12.21 -32.10
C LYS A 12 -1.30 11.26 -32.25
N ALA A 13 -1.09 9.97 -31.97
CA ALA A 13 -2.14 8.97 -32.08
C ALA A 13 -3.21 9.21 -31.01
N PRO A 14 -4.51 9.08 -31.32
CA PRO A 14 -5.57 9.20 -30.32
C PRO A 14 -5.46 8.15 -29.21
N THR A 15 -4.93 6.97 -29.52
CA THR A 15 -4.64 5.90 -28.56
C THR A 15 -3.50 5.07 -29.10
N THR A 16 -2.54 4.73 -28.24
CA THR A 16 -1.43 3.84 -28.57
C THR A 16 -1.61 2.54 -27.81
N THR A 17 -1.70 1.41 -28.53
CA THR A 17 -1.77 0.08 -27.91
C THR A 17 -0.42 -0.61 -28.03
N VAL A 18 0.10 -1.07 -26.90
CA VAL A 18 1.31 -1.90 -26.79
C VAL A 18 0.85 -3.30 -26.38
N GLU A 19 0.97 -4.25 -27.30
CA GLU A 19 0.60 -5.64 -27.05
C GLU A 19 1.82 -6.49 -26.71
N ILE A 20 1.90 -6.92 -25.46
CA ILE A 20 2.85 -7.90 -24.94
C ILE A 20 2.18 -9.25 -24.98
N GLN A 21 2.47 -10.02 -26.03
CA GLN A 21 1.89 -11.36 -26.25
C GLN A 21 2.84 -12.49 -25.81
N GLY A 22 4.15 -12.21 -25.79
CA GLY A 22 5.19 -13.21 -25.51
C GLY A 22 5.62 -13.25 -24.04
N HIS A 23 6.68 -14.02 -23.79
CA HIS A 23 7.40 -14.03 -22.54
C HIS A 23 8.64 -13.13 -22.68
N LEU A 24 8.56 -11.93 -22.11
CA LEU A 24 9.67 -10.99 -22.03
C LEU A 24 10.52 -11.34 -20.82
N LEU A 25 11.83 -11.44 -21.04
CA LEU A 25 12.83 -11.63 -20.00
C LEU A 25 13.67 -10.36 -19.92
N ALA A 26 13.83 -9.81 -18.73
CA ALA A 26 14.72 -8.68 -18.46
C ALA A 26 16.17 -9.03 -18.79
N ASN A 27 16.98 -8.01 -19.04
CA ASN A 27 18.43 -8.13 -19.00
C ASN A 27 18.89 -8.28 -17.53
N ILE A 28 19.79 -9.22 -17.27
CA ILE A 28 20.28 -9.54 -15.92
C ILE A 28 21.42 -8.63 -15.44
N ASP A 29 21.88 -7.72 -16.30
CA ASP A 29 22.85 -6.69 -15.93
C ASP A 29 22.11 -5.41 -15.49
N PRO A 30 22.03 -5.14 -14.16
CA PRO A 30 21.27 -4.00 -13.65
C PRO A 30 21.83 -2.65 -14.11
N SER A 31 23.11 -2.59 -14.50
CA SER A 31 23.72 -1.35 -14.98
C SER A 31 23.12 -0.86 -16.30
N THR A 32 22.35 -1.71 -16.98
CA THR A 32 21.68 -1.37 -18.23
C THR A 32 20.39 -0.57 -18.05
N TYR A 33 19.84 -0.50 -16.84
CA TYR A 33 18.62 0.27 -16.52
C TYR A 33 18.96 1.68 -16.02
N THR A 34 19.51 2.49 -16.92
CA THR A 34 19.98 3.85 -16.59
C THR A 34 18.87 4.79 -16.13
N SER A 35 17.62 4.49 -16.51
CA SER A 35 16.44 5.27 -16.13
C SER A 35 15.80 4.82 -14.82
N GLY A 36 16.29 3.72 -14.22
CA GLY A 36 15.68 3.11 -13.03
C GLY A 36 14.43 2.28 -13.32
N ALA A 37 14.09 2.04 -14.60
CA ALA A 37 12.99 1.17 -15.00
C ALA A 37 13.37 0.31 -16.21
N TRP A 38 12.73 -0.85 -16.35
CA TRP A 38 12.85 -1.69 -17.54
C TRP A 38 11.93 -1.21 -18.66
N ILE A 39 10.62 -1.14 -18.39
CA ILE A 39 9.62 -0.64 -19.34
C ILE A 39 9.09 0.68 -18.79
N MET A 40 9.39 1.79 -19.45
CA MET A 40 8.92 3.11 -19.03
C MET A 40 7.93 3.67 -20.06
N VAL A 41 6.76 4.10 -19.58
CA VAL A 41 5.80 4.90 -20.34
C VAL A 41 5.81 6.29 -19.70
N GLN A 42 6.23 7.32 -20.44
CA GLN A 42 6.40 8.65 -19.86
C GLN A 42 5.88 9.79 -20.72
N ARG A 43 5.32 10.81 -20.06
CA ARG A 43 4.88 12.08 -20.67
C ARG A 43 4.02 11.88 -21.90
N VAL A 44 3.09 10.94 -21.81
CA VAL A 44 2.20 10.51 -22.91
C VAL A 44 0.85 10.15 -22.33
N ASP A 45 -0.21 10.40 -23.10
CA ASP A 45 -1.57 10.03 -22.72
C ASP A 45 -2.13 8.95 -23.63
N ASN A 46 -3.21 8.30 -23.19
CA ASN A 46 -3.99 7.34 -23.98
C ASN A 46 -3.19 6.11 -24.41
N VAL A 47 -2.41 5.54 -23.50
CA VAL A 47 -1.65 4.31 -23.74
C VAL A 47 -2.38 3.09 -23.15
N VAL A 48 -2.42 2.01 -23.91
CA VAL A 48 -3.00 0.72 -23.52
C VAL A 48 -1.91 -0.34 -23.55
N LEU A 49 -1.53 -0.88 -22.40
CA LEU A 49 -0.64 -2.03 -22.28
C LEU A 49 -1.49 -3.29 -22.07
N THR A 50 -1.39 -4.26 -22.97
CA THR A 50 -2.18 -5.50 -22.89
C THR A 50 -1.51 -6.66 -23.62
N GLY A 51 -2.21 -7.77 -23.87
CA GLY A 51 -1.77 -8.85 -24.76
C GLY A 51 -1.66 -10.23 -24.12
N GLY A 52 -1.82 -10.36 -22.79
CA GLY A 52 -1.81 -11.66 -22.11
C GLY A 52 -0.41 -12.22 -21.79
N GLY A 53 0.65 -11.55 -22.23
CA GLY A 53 2.02 -11.99 -22.08
C GLY A 53 2.59 -11.86 -20.66
N ILE A 54 3.83 -12.29 -20.52
CA ILE A 54 4.58 -12.35 -19.26
C ILE A 54 5.74 -11.37 -19.31
N ILE A 55 5.86 -10.52 -18.30
CA ILE A 55 6.96 -9.59 -18.06
C ILE A 55 7.73 -10.15 -16.87
N ASN A 56 8.83 -10.86 -17.13
CA ASN A 56 9.66 -11.47 -16.09
C ASN A 56 10.93 -10.64 -15.89
N GLY A 57 11.06 -10.06 -14.68
CA GLY A 57 12.15 -9.18 -14.29
C GLY A 57 13.46 -9.90 -14.00
N GLU A 58 13.48 -11.24 -13.91
CA GLU A 58 14.63 -12.05 -13.52
C GLU A 58 15.33 -11.54 -12.22
N GLY A 59 14.54 -10.97 -11.30
CA GLY A 59 15.03 -10.20 -10.15
C GLY A 59 15.93 -10.94 -9.17
N LYS A 60 15.93 -12.28 -9.18
CA LYS A 60 16.88 -13.12 -8.42
C LYS A 60 18.36 -12.76 -8.66
N PHE A 61 18.69 -12.17 -9.81
CA PHE A 61 20.06 -11.71 -10.09
C PHE A 61 20.40 -10.37 -9.44
N ASP A 62 19.38 -9.58 -9.09
CA ASP A 62 19.48 -8.21 -8.59
C ASP A 62 19.21 -8.08 -7.09
N TRP A 63 18.43 -8.99 -6.49
CA TRP A 63 18.07 -8.92 -5.07
C TRP A 63 19.26 -8.93 -4.11
N LYS A 64 20.44 -9.42 -4.53
CA LYS A 64 21.69 -9.32 -3.76
C LYS A 64 22.19 -7.87 -3.60
N TYR A 65 21.70 -6.93 -4.41
CA TYR A 65 22.00 -5.50 -4.36
C TYR A 65 20.94 -4.70 -3.58
N ALA A 66 19.93 -5.36 -3.01
CA ALA A 66 18.88 -4.75 -2.22
C ALA A 66 19.42 -4.25 -0.87
N ASP A 67 20.08 -3.10 -0.85
CA ASP A 67 20.74 -2.52 0.32
C ASP A 67 19.84 -1.53 1.12
N GLY A 68 18.65 -1.23 0.60
CA GLY A 68 17.71 -0.26 1.19
C GLY A 68 18.09 1.21 0.98
N VAL A 69 19.15 1.48 0.23
CA VAL A 69 19.65 2.82 -0.12
C VAL A 69 19.48 3.07 -1.61
N SER A 70 19.90 2.11 -2.44
CA SER A 70 19.87 2.18 -3.90
C SER A 70 18.62 1.46 -4.41
N PRO A 71 17.68 2.16 -5.07
CA PRO A 71 16.49 1.50 -5.59
C PRO A 71 16.87 0.56 -6.74
N LEU A 72 16.27 -0.63 -6.74
CA LEU A 72 16.34 -1.57 -7.85
C LEU A 72 15.39 -1.11 -8.97
N ALA A 73 15.68 -1.51 -10.20
CA ALA A 73 14.90 -1.07 -11.36
C ALA A 73 13.44 -1.59 -11.29
N VAL A 74 12.49 -0.72 -11.63
CA VAL A 74 11.07 -1.06 -11.71
C VAL A 74 10.77 -1.81 -13.01
N SER A 75 9.90 -2.82 -12.98
CA SER A 75 9.59 -3.57 -14.22
C SER A 75 8.74 -2.74 -15.20
N LEU A 76 7.72 -2.05 -14.71
CA LEU A 76 6.88 -1.12 -15.49
C LEU A 76 6.67 0.20 -14.73
N LEU A 77 7.11 1.32 -15.31
CA LEU A 77 6.88 2.66 -14.77
C LEU A 77 5.94 3.47 -15.68
N PHE A 78 4.86 3.98 -15.11
CA PHE A 78 4.09 5.09 -15.66
C PHE A 78 4.54 6.39 -15.02
N GLN A 79 5.12 7.31 -15.79
CA GLN A 79 5.62 8.59 -15.30
C GLN A 79 4.98 9.76 -16.05
N GLU A 80 4.22 10.59 -15.35
CA GLU A 80 3.55 11.76 -15.95
C GLU A 80 2.66 11.35 -17.13
N VAL A 81 1.84 10.32 -16.92
CA VAL A 81 0.95 9.71 -17.93
C VAL A 81 -0.50 10.00 -17.58
N GLY A 82 -1.32 10.31 -18.60
CA GLY A 82 -2.77 10.49 -18.47
C GLY A 82 -3.58 9.42 -19.19
N ASN A 83 -4.80 9.16 -18.70
CA ASN A 83 -5.84 8.39 -19.42
C ASN A 83 -5.36 7.05 -19.98
N SER A 84 -4.60 6.29 -19.19
CA SER A 84 -3.89 5.10 -19.67
C SER A 84 -4.24 3.86 -18.85
N LYS A 85 -3.97 2.68 -19.40
CA LYS A 85 -4.33 1.42 -18.75
C LYS A 85 -3.34 0.31 -19.01
N ALA A 86 -3.19 -0.57 -18.03
CA ALA A 86 -2.51 -1.85 -18.17
C ALA A 86 -3.45 -2.97 -17.74
N HIS A 87 -3.73 -3.91 -18.65
CA HIS A 87 -4.65 -5.00 -18.33
C HIS A 87 -4.32 -6.32 -19.01
N ASN A 88 -4.69 -7.42 -18.34
CA ASN A 88 -4.47 -8.78 -18.80
C ASN A 88 -2.97 -9.07 -19.00
N LEU A 89 -2.15 -8.80 -17.99
CA LEU A 89 -0.70 -9.01 -18.04
C LEU A 89 -0.24 -9.79 -16.82
N LYS A 90 0.87 -10.52 -16.99
CA LYS A 90 1.54 -11.23 -15.90
C LYS A 90 2.89 -10.62 -15.64
N PHE A 91 3.20 -10.35 -14.38
CA PHE A 91 4.49 -9.87 -13.92
C PHE A 91 5.11 -10.93 -13.00
N VAL A 92 6.37 -11.27 -13.25
CA VAL A 92 7.09 -12.32 -12.52
C VAL A 92 8.45 -11.79 -12.07
N ASP A 93 8.80 -12.06 -10.81
CA ASP A 93 10.14 -11.84 -10.25
C ASP A 93 10.76 -10.50 -10.65
N SER A 94 10.11 -9.39 -10.30
CA SER A 94 10.67 -8.05 -10.55
C SER A 94 12.02 -7.84 -9.86
N MET A 95 12.84 -6.96 -10.45
CA MET A 95 14.10 -6.53 -9.84
C MET A 95 13.84 -5.71 -8.57
N GLY A 96 13.11 -4.59 -8.68
CA GLY A 96 12.51 -3.84 -7.58
C GLY A 96 10.99 -3.96 -7.60
N PHE A 97 10.26 -2.85 -7.64
CA PHE A 97 8.81 -2.87 -7.80
C PHE A 97 8.39 -3.48 -9.15
N HIS A 98 7.26 -4.19 -9.18
CA HIS A 98 6.71 -4.69 -10.45
C HIS A 98 6.12 -3.53 -11.25
N ILE A 99 5.25 -2.73 -10.65
CA ILE A 99 4.62 -1.58 -11.30
C ILE A 99 4.76 -0.35 -10.41
N GLU A 100 5.16 0.77 -10.99
CA GLU A 100 5.10 2.07 -10.35
C GLU A 100 4.28 3.05 -11.20
N VAL A 101 3.45 3.85 -10.53
CA VAL A 101 2.69 4.95 -11.13
C VAL A 101 3.06 6.24 -10.41
N MET A 102 3.73 7.13 -11.13
CA MET A 102 4.26 8.38 -10.60
C MET A 102 3.72 9.58 -11.37
N GLY A 103 3.21 10.58 -10.65
CA GLY A 103 2.83 11.87 -11.24
C GLY A 103 1.76 11.77 -12.33
N SER A 104 0.95 10.71 -12.31
CA SER A 104 0.06 10.32 -13.40
C SER A 104 -1.41 10.52 -13.03
N HIS A 105 -2.31 10.50 -14.01
CA HIS A 105 -3.74 10.61 -13.73
C HIS A 105 -4.62 9.73 -14.62
N ASP A 106 -5.78 9.35 -14.11
CA ASP A 106 -6.77 8.53 -14.81
C ASP A 106 -6.15 7.22 -15.34
N ILE A 107 -5.56 6.46 -14.41
CA ILE A 107 -4.85 5.20 -14.70
C ILE A 107 -5.69 4.00 -14.26
N ASP A 108 -5.89 3.02 -15.15
CA ASP A 108 -6.58 1.75 -14.85
C ASP A 108 -5.62 0.55 -14.94
N LEU A 109 -5.29 -0.03 -13.79
CA LEU A 109 -4.50 -1.26 -13.66
C LEU A 109 -5.45 -2.41 -13.29
N ARG A 110 -5.69 -3.35 -14.21
CA ARG A 110 -6.77 -4.33 -14.03
C ARG A 110 -6.46 -5.71 -14.56
N ASN A 111 -6.95 -6.75 -13.88
CA ASN A 111 -6.75 -8.15 -14.30
C ASN A 111 -5.26 -8.49 -14.48
N LEU A 112 -4.47 -8.19 -13.45
CA LEU A 112 -3.05 -8.47 -13.40
C LEU A 112 -2.78 -9.71 -12.54
N THR A 113 -1.77 -10.48 -12.92
CA THR A 113 -1.18 -11.52 -12.06
C THR A 113 0.25 -11.15 -11.77
N ILE A 114 0.59 -10.89 -10.51
CA ILE A 114 1.91 -10.44 -10.09
C ILE A 114 2.46 -11.45 -9.08
N THR A 115 3.63 -12.01 -9.37
CA THR A 115 4.22 -13.07 -8.54
C THR A 115 5.72 -12.87 -8.33
N ALA A 116 6.17 -12.91 -7.08
CA ALA A 116 7.57 -13.05 -6.68
C ALA A 116 7.65 -13.90 -5.39
N PRO A 117 8.82 -14.48 -5.04
CA PRO A 117 9.01 -15.21 -3.79
C PRO A 117 8.65 -14.38 -2.54
N ALA A 118 8.21 -15.05 -1.47
CA ALA A 118 7.81 -14.35 -0.24
C ALA A 118 8.98 -13.63 0.47
N ASP A 119 10.21 -14.00 0.14
CA ASP A 119 11.46 -13.45 0.68
C ASP A 119 12.18 -12.50 -0.30
N SER A 120 11.58 -12.17 -1.45
CA SER A 120 12.20 -11.24 -2.42
C SER A 120 12.10 -9.78 -1.95
N PRO A 121 13.23 -9.08 -1.78
CA PRO A 121 13.25 -7.75 -1.18
C PRO A 121 12.70 -6.67 -2.12
N TYR A 122 11.94 -5.71 -1.57
CA TYR A 122 11.44 -4.53 -2.29
C TYR A 122 10.63 -4.85 -3.55
N THR A 123 9.95 -6.00 -3.58
CA THR A 123 9.19 -6.48 -4.74
C THR A 123 7.71 -6.08 -4.68
N ASP A 124 7.42 -4.83 -4.33
CA ASP A 124 6.04 -4.33 -4.29
C ASP A 124 5.30 -4.67 -5.60
N GLY A 125 4.03 -5.05 -5.48
CA GLY A 125 3.22 -5.36 -6.65
C GLY A 125 2.89 -4.10 -7.45
N VAL A 126 2.26 -3.12 -6.79
CA VAL A 126 1.95 -1.82 -7.37
C VAL A 126 2.30 -0.72 -6.37
N HIS A 127 3.21 0.17 -6.76
CA HIS A 127 3.55 1.38 -6.02
C HIS A 127 2.89 2.60 -6.69
N LEU A 128 2.20 3.43 -5.90
CA LEU A 128 1.53 4.64 -6.37
C LEU A 128 2.10 5.87 -5.66
N THR A 129 2.48 6.91 -6.41
CA THR A 129 2.92 8.18 -5.83
C THR A 129 2.48 9.37 -6.67
N ASN A 130 2.10 10.47 -6.01
CA ASN A 130 1.72 11.74 -6.64
C ASN A 130 0.70 11.62 -7.79
N SER A 131 -0.23 10.68 -7.72
CA SER A 131 -1.15 10.38 -8.83
C SER A 131 -2.62 10.61 -8.47
N ILE A 132 -3.46 10.87 -9.47
CA ILE A 132 -4.88 11.22 -9.28
C ILE A 132 -5.77 10.26 -10.05
N ASN A 133 -6.86 9.77 -9.45
CA ASN A 133 -7.80 8.84 -10.09
C ASN A 133 -7.10 7.58 -10.62
N VAL A 134 -6.53 6.77 -9.71
CA VAL A 134 -5.89 5.51 -10.08
C VAL A 134 -6.68 4.33 -9.53
N ASN A 135 -7.01 3.40 -10.42
CA ASN A 135 -7.69 2.16 -10.08
C ASN A 135 -6.72 0.98 -10.18
N VAL A 136 -6.64 0.17 -9.13
CA VAL A 136 -5.96 -1.12 -9.11
C VAL A 136 -6.99 -2.18 -8.77
N THR A 137 -7.41 -2.97 -9.76
CA THR A 137 -8.59 -3.83 -9.59
C THR A 137 -8.43 -5.24 -10.16
N ASP A 138 -9.23 -6.17 -9.64
CA ASP A 138 -9.40 -7.52 -10.20
C ASP A 138 -8.09 -8.30 -10.36
N SER A 139 -7.16 -8.18 -9.42
CA SER A 139 -5.79 -8.68 -9.59
C SER A 139 -5.36 -9.65 -8.49
N VAL A 140 -4.44 -10.54 -8.83
CA VAL A 140 -3.79 -11.47 -7.91
C VAL A 140 -2.35 -11.04 -7.73
N ILE A 141 -1.93 -10.78 -6.50
CA ILE A 141 -0.61 -10.23 -6.18
C ILE A 141 -0.01 -11.04 -5.03
N ALA A 142 1.12 -11.68 -5.29
CA ALA A 142 1.90 -12.44 -4.32
C ALA A 142 3.36 -12.02 -4.46
N THR A 143 3.93 -11.38 -3.45
CA THR A 143 5.28 -10.82 -3.55
C THR A 143 6.02 -10.94 -2.21
N GLY A 144 7.25 -10.44 -2.14
CA GLY A 144 8.00 -10.34 -0.89
C GLY A 144 7.78 -9.03 -0.13
N ASP A 145 7.01 -8.07 -0.68
CA ASP A 145 6.71 -6.78 -0.05
C ASP A 145 5.21 -6.41 -0.21
N ASP A 146 4.84 -5.13 -0.18
CA ASP A 146 3.44 -4.68 -0.24
C ASP A 146 2.80 -5.12 -1.58
N CYS A 147 1.58 -5.70 -1.52
CA CYS A 147 0.82 -5.99 -2.72
C CYS A 147 0.47 -4.70 -3.46
N VAL A 148 0.06 -3.68 -2.70
CA VAL A 148 -0.16 -2.32 -3.18
C VAL A 148 0.34 -1.36 -2.09
N SER A 149 1.26 -0.47 -2.45
CA SER A 149 1.76 0.61 -1.60
C SER A 149 1.36 1.97 -2.18
N ILE A 150 0.77 2.82 -1.32
CA ILE A 150 0.17 4.11 -1.71
C ILE A 150 0.92 5.22 -0.99
N GLY A 151 1.91 5.79 -1.66
CA GLY A 151 2.74 6.88 -1.17
C GLY A 151 2.04 8.23 -1.13
N HIS A 152 2.80 9.28 -0.86
CA HIS A 152 2.29 10.65 -0.70
C HIS A 152 1.69 11.23 -1.99
N GLY A 153 0.96 12.34 -1.85
CA GLY A 153 0.43 13.11 -2.98
C GLY A 153 -0.69 12.48 -3.80
N ASN A 154 -1.09 11.23 -3.48
CA ASN A 154 -2.15 10.54 -4.19
C ASN A 154 -3.55 11.10 -3.85
N GLN A 155 -4.42 11.18 -4.85
CA GLN A 155 -5.82 11.58 -4.69
C GLN A 155 -6.77 10.63 -5.43
N ASN A 156 -7.85 10.21 -4.77
CA ASN A 156 -8.88 9.35 -5.35
C ASN A 156 -8.31 8.03 -5.89
N ILE A 157 -7.80 7.19 -4.99
CA ILE A 157 -7.25 5.88 -5.33
C ILE A 157 -8.26 4.80 -4.97
N ILE A 158 -8.51 3.88 -5.89
CA ILE A 158 -9.34 2.70 -5.66
C ILE A 158 -8.47 1.46 -5.80
N VAL A 159 -8.41 0.66 -4.74
CA VAL A 159 -7.85 -0.68 -4.74
C VAL A 159 -9.00 -1.65 -4.46
N ALA A 160 -9.38 -2.50 -5.40
CA ALA A 160 -10.54 -3.35 -5.20
C ALA A 160 -10.42 -4.74 -5.80
N ARG A 161 -11.01 -5.74 -5.13
CA ARG A 161 -11.03 -7.14 -5.63
C ARG A 161 -9.61 -7.67 -5.87
N ILE A 162 -8.74 -7.43 -4.89
CA ILE A 162 -7.37 -7.93 -4.88
C ILE A 162 -7.28 -9.21 -4.04
N THR A 163 -6.71 -10.26 -4.62
CA THR A 163 -6.20 -11.40 -3.84
C THR A 163 -4.72 -11.15 -3.57
N CYS A 164 -4.39 -10.85 -2.33
CA CYS A 164 -3.06 -10.45 -1.90
C CYS A 164 -2.46 -11.52 -0.98
N GLY A 165 -1.24 -11.95 -1.26
CA GLY A 165 -0.51 -12.82 -0.36
C GLY A 165 0.20 -13.99 -1.03
N PRO A 166 1.41 -14.37 -0.55
CA PRO A 166 2.18 -13.74 0.55
C PRO A 166 2.66 -12.31 0.23
N GLY A 167 3.25 -11.64 1.22
CA GLY A 167 3.76 -10.26 1.12
C GLY A 167 3.44 -9.42 2.36
N HIS A 168 3.55 -8.09 2.25
CA HIS A 168 3.34 -7.15 3.34
C HIS A 168 1.92 -6.59 3.46
N GLY A 169 1.00 -6.95 2.56
CA GLY A 169 -0.40 -6.54 2.59
C GLY A 169 -0.70 -5.33 1.71
N ILE A 170 -1.67 -4.51 2.11
CA ILE A 170 -2.01 -3.26 1.41
C ILE A 170 -1.70 -2.09 2.36
N CYS A 171 -0.83 -1.20 1.92
CA CYS A 171 -0.25 -0.15 2.75
C CYS A 171 -0.53 1.25 2.18
N VAL A 172 -1.12 2.12 3.00
CA VAL A 172 -1.05 3.57 2.78
C VAL A 172 0.21 4.08 3.47
N GLY A 173 1.18 4.53 2.68
CA GLY A 173 2.49 4.96 3.09
C GLY A 173 3.61 4.05 2.58
N ASN A 174 4.84 4.26 3.02
CA ASN A 174 5.24 5.23 4.05
C ASN A 174 4.97 6.69 3.65
N LEU A 175 4.55 7.48 4.64
CA LEU A 175 4.29 8.92 4.50
C LEU A 175 5.19 9.72 5.44
N GLY A 176 5.57 10.92 5.04
CA GLY A 176 6.36 11.87 5.82
C GLY A 176 7.85 11.55 5.87
N LYS A 177 8.43 10.93 4.82
CA LYS A 177 9.88 10.72 4.73
C LYS A 177 10.61 12.01 4.36
N HIS A 178 10.07 12.76 3.39
CA HIS A 178 10.71 13.93 2.80
C HIS A 178 9.90 15.20 2.99
N ALA A 179 10.57 16.35 3.09
CA ALA A 179 9.96 17.64 3.39
C ALA A 179 9.02 18.16 2.30
N ASP A 180 9.21 17.70 1.06
CA ASP A 180 8.44 18.06 -0.14
C ASP A 180 7.27 17.11 -0.42
N GLU A 181 7.03 16.13 0.45
CA GLU A 181 5.88 15.25 0.33
C GLU A 181 4.55 16.02 0.39
N LYS A 182 3.56 15.51 -0.35
CA LYS A 182 2.25 16.13 -0.52
C LYS A 182 1.18 15.39 0.27
N ASN A 183 0.10 16.09 0.57
CA ASN A 183 -1.07 15.49 1.21
C ASN A 183 -1.65 14.35 0.35
N LEU A 184 -2.15 13.32 1.03
CA LEU A 184 -2.89 12.21 0.44
C LEU A 184 -4.36 12.34 0.83
N LYS A 185 -5.27 12.09 -0.13
CA LYS A 185 -6.71 12.18 0.13
C LYS A 185 -7.52 11.18 -0.69
N GLY A 186 -8.46 10.50 -0.05
CA GLY A 186 -9.44 9.68 -0.78
C GLY A 186 -8.81 8.38 -1.28
N VAL A 187 -8.59 7.45 -0.36
CA VAL A 187 -8.14 6.09 -0.69
C VAL A 187 -9.22 5.12 -0.28
N THR A 188 -9.65 4.25 -1.18
CA THR A 188 -10.60 3.18 -0.89
C THR A 188 -10.01 1.83 -1.26
N VAL A 189 -9.79 0.99 -0.26
CA VAL A 189 -9.41 -0.41 -0.40
C VAL A 189 -10.64 -1.26 -0.09
N SER A 190 -11.14 -2.04 -1.04
CA SER A 190 -12.40 -2.77 -0.86
C SER A 190 -12.45 -4.18 -1.47
N ASN A 191 -13.21 -5.07 -0.86
CA ASN A 191 -13.48 -6.42 -1.40
C ASN A 191 -12.20 -7.23 -1.64
N CYS A 192 -11.24 -7.18 -0.72
CA CYS A 192 -9.94 -7.83 -0.86
C CYS A 192 -9.84 -9.10 0.01
N ILE A 193 -9.02 -10.05 -0.44
CA ILE A 193 -8.65 -11.24 0.33
C ILE A 193 -7.15 -11.20 0.59
N LEU A 194 -6.74 -11.16 1.86
CA LEU A 194 -5.33 -11.16 2.25
C LEU A 194 -4.99 -12.49 2.92
N THR A 195 -4.01 -13.22 2.38
CA THR A 195 -3.66 -14.56 2.87
C THR A 195 -2.16 -14.67 3.16
N GLY A 196 -1.80 -15.02 4.40
CA GLY A 196 -0.40 -15.24 4.78
C GLY A 196 0.49 -13.99 4.65
N THR A 197 -0.09 -12.79 4.71
CA THR A 197 0.66 -11.53 4.64
C THR A 197 1.13 -11.10 6.04
N THR A 198 2.23 -10.33 6.09
CA THR A 198 2.72 -9.78 7.36
C THR A 198 1.83 -8.67 7.90
N ASN A 199 1.11 -7.95 7.03
CA ASN A 199 0.10 -6.97 7.45
C ASN A 199 -1.17 -7.10 6.60
N GLY A 200 -2.27 -6.62 7.16
CA GLY A 200 -3.56 -6.54 6.48
C GLY A 200 -3.79 -5.16 5.88
N ALA A 201 -4.65 -4.39 6.55
CA ALA A 201 -4.91 -2.99 6.28
C ALA A 201 -3.94 -2.12 7.09
N ARG A 202 -2.95 -1.52 6.44
CA ARG A 202 -1.87 -0.76 7.09
C ARG A 202 -1.85 0.71 6.67
N ILE A 203 -1.67 1.60 7.64
CA ILE A 203 -1.29 3.01 7.42
C ILE A 203 0.04 3.25 8.14
N LYS A 204 1.06 3.75 7.46
CA LYS A 204 2.42 3.86 8.00
C LYS A 204 3.02 5.23 7.73
N THR A 205 3.51 5.90 8.77
CA THR A 205 4.15 7.22 8.66
C THR A 205 5.50 7.22 9.36
N TYR A 206 6.49 7.88 8.78
CA TYR A 206 7.79 8.06 9.40
C TYR A 206 7.70 8.78 10.74
N HIS A 207 8.52 8.30 11.67
CA HIS A 207 8.95 9.06 12.83
C HIS A 207 9.68 10.35 12.40
N ASP A 208 9.61 11.41 13.22
CA ASP A 208 10.23 12.72 12.91
C ASP A 208 9.89 13.25 11.51
N SER A 209 8.62 13.21 11.16
CA SER A 209 8.14 13.58 9.83
C SER A 209 7.78 15.06 9.71
N PRO A 210 7.78 15.62 8.49
CA PRO A 210 7.16 16.90 8.22
C PRO A 210 5.63 16.82 8.40
N GLN A 211 5.01 17.99 8.50
CA GLN A 211 3.56 18.07 8.64
C GLN A 211 2.89 17.97 7.26
N ILE A 212 2.34 16.79 6.97
CA ILE A 212 1.42 16.54 5.85
C ILE A 212 0.15 15.89 6.37
N THR A 213 -0.90 15.82 5.55
CA THR A 213 -2.19 15.21 5.90
C THR A 213 -2.46 13.99 5.03
N ALA A 214 -2.90 12.91 5.66
CA ALA A 214 -3.47 11.72 5.04
C ALA A 214 -4.93 11.60 5.49
N SER A 215 -5.87 11.77 4.57
CA SER A 215 -7.29 11.91 4.91
C SER A 215 -8.21 11.08 4.04
N ASP A 216 -9.37 10.74 4.58
CA ASP A 216 -10.45 10.02 3.88
C ASP A 216 -9.95 8.68 3.32
N ILE A 217 -9.49 7.81 4.23
CA ILE A 217 -8.95 6.48 3.91
C ILE A 217 -9.97 5.44 4.36
N VAL A 218 -10.34 4.52 3.48
CA VAL A 218 -11.30 3.46 3.77
C VAL A 218 -10.69 2.12 3.43
N PHE A 219 -10.67 1.21 4.40
CA PHE A 219 -10.46 -0.22 4.20
C PHE A 219 -11.78 -0.91 4.54
N GLN A 220 -12.41 -1.56 3.55
CA GLN A 220 -13.70 -2.19 3.76
C GLN A 220 -13.84 -3.55 3.09
N ASP A 221 -14.70 -4.41 3.64
CA ASP A 221 -15.04 -5.71 3.06
C ASP A 221 -13.78 -6.55 2.79
N ILE A 222 -12.95 -6.73 3.83
CA ILE A 222 -11.66 -7.43 3.72
C ILE A 222 -11.72 -8.76 4.47
N GLN A 223 -11.41 -9.85 3.76
CA GLN A 223 -11.21 -11.17 4.33
C GLN A 223 -9.72 -11.40 4.59
N MET A 224 -9.38 -11.79 5.82
CA MET A 224 -8.01 -12.06 6.25
C MET A 224 -7.83 -13.52 6.60
N ASN A 225 -6.80 -14.17 6.07
CA ASN A 225 -6.50 -15.56 6.31
C ASN A 225 -5.05 -15.67 6.80
N ASN A 226 -4.87 -15.93 8.09
CA ASN A 226 -3.54 -16.07 8.70
C ASN A 226 -2.66 -14.83 8.47
N VAL A 227 -3.22 -13.63 8.67
CA VAL A 227 -2.50 -12.36 8.51
C VAL A 227 -1.83 -11.98 9.82
N GLN A 228 -0.53 -11.63 9.81
CA GLN A 228 0.20 -11.37 11.05
C GLN A 228 -0.27 -10.10 11.76
N ASN A 229 -0.37 -8.95 11.08
CA ASN A 229 -0.88 -7.70 11.65
C ASN A 229 -2.13 -7.22 10.88
N PRO A 230 -3.33 -7.71 11.22
CA PRO A 230 -4.57 -7.45 10.48
C PRO A 230 -4.88 -5.97 10.24
N ILE A 231 -4.98 -5.17 11.30
CA ILE A 231 -5.30 -3.74 11.22
C ILE A 231 -4.22 -2.95 11.93
N MET A 232 -3.55 -2.05 11.21
CA MET A 232 -2.42 -1.31 11.76
C MET A 232 -2.40 0.16 11.33
N ILE A 233 -2.24 1.06 12.29
CA ILE A 233 -1.71 2.41 12.08
C ILE A 233 -0.39 2.50 12.85
N ASP A 234 0.69 2.84 12.16
CA ASP A 234 2.01 3.03 12.75
C ASP A 234 2.56 4.41 12.38
N GLN A 235 2.57 5.32 13.36
CA GLN A 235 3.19 6.64 13.22
C GLN A 235 4.63 6.72 13.76
N HIS A 236 5.26 5.57 14.02
CA HIS A 236 6.61 5.47 14.59
C HIS A 236 7.56 4.71 13.67
N PHE A 237 7.23 4.59 12.39
CA PHE A 237 8.04 3.84 11.43
C PHE A 237 9.45 4.43 11.31
N ASN A 238 10.44 3.54 11.26
CA ASN A 238 11.86 3.88 11.24
C ASN A 238 12.29 4.82 12.39
N SER A 239 11.70 4.63 13.59
CA SER A 239 12.06 5.40 14.79
C SER A 239 13.57 5.35 15.02
N THR A 240 14.18 6.52 15.12
CA THR A 240 15.58 6.68 15.51
C THR A 240 15.65 6.91 17.02
N ALA A 241 16.86 7.12 17.57
CA ALA A 241 17.04 7.45 18.98
C ALA A 241 16.61 8.89 19.35
N THR A 242 15.91 9.59 18.45
CA THR A 242 15.43 10.96 18.70
C THR A 242 14.13 10.95 19.51
N THR A 243 13.83 12.07 20.17
CA THR A 243 12.57 12.30 20.91
C THR A 243 11.51 12.96 20.04
N ALA A 244 11.82 13.22 18.77
CA ALA A 244 10.87 13.78 17.83
C ALA A 244 9.69 12.81 17.61
N GLN A 245 8.64 13.27 16.96
CA GLN A 245 7.46 12.43 16.71
C GLN A 245 6.95 12.70 15.31
N SER A 246 6.19 11.74 14.77
CA SER A 246 5.52 11.96 13.48
C SER A 246 4.56 13.15 13.59
N LYS A 247 4.61 14.03 12.58
CA LYS A 247 3.70 15.16 12.41
C LYS A 247 2.70 14.95 11.27
N VAL A 248 2.72 13.77 10.64
CA VAL A 248 1.69 13.40 9.66
C VAL A 248 0.33 13.35 10.37
N LYS A 249 -0.62 14.15 9.90
CA LYS A 249 -1.99 14.13 10.40
C LYS A 249 -2.79 13.05 9.68
N ILE A 250 -3.22 12.03 10.41
CA ILE A 250 -4.18 11.03 9.90
C ILE A 250 -5.58 11.42 10.35
N SER A 251 -6.50 11.59 9.40
CA SER A 251 -7.90 11.90 9.69
C SER A 251 -8.87 11.07 8.86
N ASN A 252 -10.03 10.76 9.44
CA ASN A 252 -11.13 10.05 8.76
C ASN A 252 -10.68 8.73 8.12
N ALA A 253 -9.94 7.91 8.86
CA ALA A 253 -9.61 6.55 8.43
C ALA A 253 -10.69 5.58 8.94
N ARG A 254 -11.20 4.72 8.08
CA ARG A 254 -12.30 3.80 8.38
C ARG A 254 -11.91 2.38 8.05
N PHE A 255 -12.08 1.47 9.00
CA PHE A 255 -11.90 0.03 8.85
C PHE A 255 -13.25 -0.63 9.08
N VAL A 256 -13.85 -1.19 8.02
CA VAL A 256 -15.26 -1.59 8.02
C VAL A 256 -15.42 -3.02 7.50
N ASN A 257 -16.18 -3.86 8.20
CA ASN A 257 -16.45 -5.24 7.77
C ASN A 257 -15.16 -6.02 7.43
N ILE A 258 -14.23 -6.06 8.39
CA ILE A 258 -12.97 -6.81 8.28
C ILE A 258 -13.07 -8.09 9.09
N LYS A 259 -12.91 -9.23 8.43
CA LYS A 259 -13.16 -10.55 9.03
C LYS A 259 -12.05 -11.54 8.76
N GLY A 260 -11.93 -12.56 9.60
CA GLY A 260 -11.08 -13.71 9.33
C GLY A 260 -10.12 -14.05 10.45
N THR A 261 -8.84 -14.30 10.16
CA THR A 261 -7.89 -14.80 11.14
C THR A 261 -6.57 -14.02 11.24
N SER A 262 -6.12 -13.82 12.48
CA SER A 262 -4.85 -13.18 12.84
C SER A 262 -3.81 -14.22 13.25
N ALA A 263 -2.59 -14.12 12.72
CA ALA A 263 -1.46 -14.96 13.12
C ALA A 263 -0.71 -14.40 14.35
N SER A 264 -0.95 -13.13 14.73
CA SER A 264 -0.41 -12.55 15.96
C SER A 264 -1.51 -12.20 16.99
N ALA A 265 -1.13 -12.12 18.26
CA ALA A 265 -2.06 -11.86 19.35
C ALA A 265 -2.62 -10.42 19.34
N VAL A 266 -1.89 -9.45 18.78
CA VAL A 266 -2.37 -8.06 18.66
C VAL A 266 -2.96 -7.88 17.27
N ALA A 267 -4.28 -8.04 17.14
CA ALA A 267 -4.94 -8.03 15.84
C ALA A 267 -5.28 -6.61 15.35
N VAL A 268 -5.47 -5.67 16.28
CA VAL A 268 -5.70 -4.25 15.99
C VAL A 268 -4.65 -3.43 16.72
N SER A 269 -3.80 -2.72 15.98
CA SER A 269 -2.74 -1.87 16.54
C SER A 269 -2.84 -0.45 15.98
N LEU A 270 -3.33 0.49 16.79
CA LEU A 270 -3.43 1.90 16.44
C LEU A 270 -2.39 2.68 17.22
N SER A 271 -1.17 2.79 16.69
CA SER A 271 -0.05 3.47 17.32
C SER A 271 0.14 4.86 16.72
N CYS A 272 -0.59 5.82 17.26
CA CYS A 272 -0.56 7.20 16.78
C CYS A 272 0.38 8.09 17.60
N SER A 273 0.93 9.10 16.94
CA SER A 273 1.82 10.11 17.53
C SER A 273 1.04 11.02 18.48
N SER A 274 1.61 11.34 19.64
CA SER A 274 1.01 12.35 20.53
C SER A 274 1.15 13.78 19.99
N ALA A 275 2.11 14.04 19.09
CA ALA A 275 2.26 15.34 18.42
C ALA A 275 1.21 15.54 17.31
N ALA A 276 0.73 14.46 16.70
CA ALA A 276 -0.33 14.50 15.69
C ALA A 276 -1.32 13.33 15.88
N PRO A 277 -2.16 13.36 16.95
CA PRO A 277 -3.11 12.29 17.23
C PRO A 277 -4.04 12.01 16.05
N CYS A 278 -4.32 10.74 15.81
CA CYS A 278 -5.24 10.30 14.77
C CYS A 278 -6.68 10.67 15.14
N GLU A 279 -7.45 11.20 14.19
CA GLU A 279 -8.81 11.67 14.42
C GLU A 279 -9.84 11.05 13.48
N GLY A 280 -11.02 10.74 14.00
CA GLY A 280 -12.08 10.13 13.20
C GLY A 280 -11.72 8.71 12.74
N ILE A 281 -11.08 7.92 13.60
CA ILE A 281 -10.70 6.54 13.28
C ILE A 281 -11.88 5.62 13.55
N GLU A 282 -12.61 5.24 12.51
CA GLU A 282 -13.76 4.35 12.63
C GLU A 282 -13.32 2.88 12.52
N LEU A 283 -13.77 2.06 13.47
CA LEU A 283 -13.71 0.61 13.41
C LEU A 283 -15.15 0.09 13.47
N ALA A 284 -15.61 -0.53 12.40
CA ALA A 284 -16.98 -1.04 12.30
C ALA A 284 -16.97 -2.50 11.84
N ASP A 285 -17.69 -3.36 12.56
CA ASP A 285 -17.86 -4.78 12.19
C ASP A 285 -16.54 -5.53 11.97
N ILE A 286 -15.66 -5.47 12.97
CA ILE A 286 -14.39 -6.19 13.02
C ILE A 286 -14.63 -7.57 13.67
N ASP A 287 -14.35 -8.65 12.95
CA ASP A 287 -14.48 -10.04 13.43
C ASP A 287 -13.25 -10.88 13.06
N LEU A 288 -12.20 -10.75 13.86
CA LEU A 288 -10.93 -11.45 13.72
C LEU A 288 -10.81 -12.54 14.80
N LYS A 289 -10.40 -13.73 14.37
CA LYS A 289 -10.19 -14.91 15.22
C LYS A 289 -8.72 -15.31 15.22
N PRO A 290 -8.21 -15.94 16.27
CA PRO A 290 -6.83 -16.41 16.24
C PRO A 290 -6.65 -17.52 15.20
N ALA A 291 -5.56 -17.45 14.45
CA ALA A 291 -5.09 -18.55 13.62
C ALA A 291 -4.30 -19.55 14.49
N GLY A 292 -4.51 -20.85 14.29
CA GLY A 292 -3.74 -21.89 14.96
C GLY A 292 -3.66 -21.70 16.49
N SER A 293 -2.43 -21.62 17.02
CA SER A 293 -2.14 -21.52 18.45
C SER A 293 -1.84 -20.10 18.96
N THR A 294 -2.17 -19.05 18.21
CA THR A 294 -1.87 -17.64 18.56
C THR A 294 -2.44 -17.18 19.90
N GLY A 295 -3.43 -17.91 20.45
CA GLY A 295 -4.09 -17.56 21.71
C GLY A 295 -5.12 -16.43 21.55
N PRO A 296 -5.72 -15.94 22.65
CA PRO A 296 -6.73 -14.89 22.58
C PRO A 296 -6.20 -13.61 21.93
N LEU A 297 -6.99 -13.03 21.03
CA LEU A 297 -6.64 -11.78 20.36
C LEU A 297 -6.92 -10.57 21.25
N THR A 298 -6.11 -9.53 21.06
CA THR A 298 -6.17 -8.25 21.78
C THR A 298 -6.03 -7.08 20.81
N SER A 299 -6.34 -5.88 21.30
CA SER A 299 -6.16 -4.63 20.58
C SER A 299 -5.29 -3.67 21.38
N ALA A 300 -4.42 -2.91 20.71
CA ALA A 300 -3.60 -1.87 21.30
C ALA A 300 -3.89 -0.54 20.62
N CYS A 301 -4.10 0.52 21.42
CA CYS A 301 -4.40 1.85 20.90
C CYS A 301 -3.69 2.94 21.72
N SER A 302 -3.04 3.87 21.03
CA SER A 302 -2.40 5.06 21.61
C SER A 302 -2.70 6.28 20.73
N ASN A 303 -3.07 7.40 21.35
CA ASN A 303 -3.35 8.69 20.68
C ASN A 303 -4.28 8.62 19.45
N ALA A 304 -5.21 7.67 19.43
CA ALA A 304 -6.19 7.51 18.37
C ALA A 304 -7.60 7.82 18.92
N LYS A 305 -8.27 8.82 18.35
CA LYS A 305 -9.68 9.10 18.67
C LYS A 305 -10.57 8.16 17.84
N THR A 306 -10.97 7.06 18.46
CA THR A 306 -11.72 5.99 17.79
C THR A 306 -13.24 6.17 17.88
N VAL A 307 -13.94 5.71 16.84
CA VAL A 307 -15.40 5.55 16.80
C VAL A 307 -15.66 4.08 16.53
N LEU A 308 -16.24 3.37 17.50
CA LEU A 308 -16.52 1.93 17.38
C LEU A 308 -17.99 1.70 17.02
N LYS A 309 -18.26 0.82 16.05
CA LYS A 309 -19.61 0.44 15.64
C LYS A 309 -19.72 -1.07 15.42
N GLY A 310 -20.89 -1.64 15.68
CA GLY A 310 -21.15 -3.05 15.41
C GLY A 310 -20.20 -3.99 16.15
N THR A 311 -19.86 -5.12 15.53
CA THR A 311 -19.01 -6.15 16.14
C THR A 311 -17.57 -5.66 16.33
N GLN A 312 -16.97 -5.97 17.49
CA GLN A 312 -15.56 -5.68 17.81
C GLN A 312 -14.91 -6.92 18.42
N ILE A 313 -14.36 -7.78 17.55
CA ILE A 313 -13.59 -8.96 17.94
C ILE A 313 -12.23 -8.87 17.24
N PRO A 314 -11.11 -8.72 17.98
CA PRO A 314 -11.05 -8.51 19.43
C PRO A 314 -11.68 -7.17 19.87
N GLN A 315 -11.98 -7.06 21.17
CA GLN A 315 -12.48 -5.81 21.75
C GLN A 315 -11.43 -4.70 21.58
N VAL A 316 -11.87 -3.53 21.14
CA VAL A 316 -11.03 -2.34 20.98
C VAL A 316 -11.34 -1.38 22.13
N PRO A 317 -10.34 -0.89 22.88
CA PRO A 317 -10.61 0.01 23.99
C PRO A 317 -11.15 1.36 23.48
N LEU A 318 -12.22 1.85 24.11
CA LEU A 318 -12.66 3.23 23.93
C LEU A 318 -11.65 4.16 24.63
N ILE A 319 -10.90 4.93 23.84
CA ILE A 319 -10.11 6.04 24.39
C ILE A 319 -11.08 7.18 24.66
N VAL A 320 -11.77 7.13 25.80
CA VAL A 320 -12.53 8.28 26.29
C VAL A 320 -11.50 9.34 26.66
N SER A 321 -11.39 10.40 25.86
CA SER A 321 -10.70 11.61 26.28
C SER A 321 -11.28 12.00 27.63
N ARG A 322 -10.47 11.96 28.70
CA ARG A 322 -10.88 12.38 30.05
C ARG A 322 -11.22 13.87 30.02
N PHE A 323 -12.42 14.22 29.58
CA PHE A 323 -13.03 15.54 29.73
C PHE A 323 -14.01 15.52 30.91
N PHE A 324 -13.57 15.04 32.08
CA PHE A 324 -14.28 15.30 33.34
C PHE A 324 -13.27 15.41 34.49
N SER A 325 -12.45 16.46 34.47
CA SER A 325 -11.91 17.03 35.70
C SER A 325 -12.88 18.12 36.17
N GLY A 326 -13.89 17.79 36.98
CA GLY A 326 -14.72 18.86 37.55
C GLY A 326 -16.07 18.56 38.19
N ILE A 327 -16.56 17.32 38.25
CA ILE A 327 -17.85 17.07 38.94
C ILE A 327 -17.59 16.28 40.22
N LYS A 328 -17.55 17.00 41.35
CA LYS A 328 -17.77 16.42 42.68
C LYS A 328 -19.28 16.30 42.88
N LEU A 329 -19.79 15.08 43.04
CA LEU A 329 -21.09 14.86 43.65
C LEU A 329 -20.94 15.13 45.15
N ALA A 330 -21.54 16.21 45.62
CA ALA A 330 -21.77 16.44 47.04
C ALA A 330 -23.10 15.77 47.41
N THR A 331 -23.03 14.75 48.25
CA THR A 331 -24.21 14.18 48.91
C THR A 331 -24.45 14.98 50.19
N SER A 332 -25.65 15.55 50.32
CA SER A 332 -26.25 15.90 51.61
C SER A 332 -26.88 14.67 52.24
#